data_AF-A0A835JWF8-F1
#
_entry.id   AF-A0A835JWF8-F1
#
_cell.length_a   1.000
_cell.length_b   1.000
_cell.length_c   1.000
_cell.angle_alpha   90.00
_cell.angle_beta   90.00
_cell.angle_gamma   90.00
#
_symmetry.space_group_name_H-M   'P 1'
#
loop_
_entity.id
_entity.type
_entity.pdbx_description
1 polymer ?
#
loop_
_entity_poly.entity_id
_entity_poly.type
_entity_poly.pdbx_seq_one_letter_code
_entity_poly.pdbx_strand_id
1 'polypeptide(L)'
;MPPNELQPAFPAFLQHGGVPMEYVVNASSTGARQVDHGRVNMTLQKLVIHVKADDNLIKLQCRNSETPALCIQCIKSDPGAPQADKVGIATIVINCLRSHSRTLASNTTKLASREDDEKLRSAYQSCSKGFVKAIKYLLKVVSLLKIGDYDKANSGVMSALKYELSCGATFEESKWKLPGLVVHEMRVYEALSEAAFRIIDRF
;
A
#
# COMPACT_ATOMS: atom_id res chain seq x y z
N MET A 1 -0.98 39.12 3.91
CA MET A 1 -0.35 38.29 4.96
C MET A 1 -1.46 37.53 5.69
N PRO A 2 -1.25 36.23 5.98
CA PRO A 2 -2.31 35.22 6.16
C PRO A 2 -2.59 34.92 7.65
N PRO A 3 -3.51 33.99 7.95
CA PRO A 3 -3.27 33.06 9.05
C PRO A 3 -3.30 31.60 8.58
N ASN A 4 -2.16 30.95 8.75
CA ASN A 4 -1.97 29.56 9.17
C ASN A 4 -3.00 28.51 8.71
N GLU A 5 -2.72 27.85 7.59
CA GLU A 5 -3.09 26.43 7.43
C GLU A 5 -1.91 25.57 7.89
N LEU A 6 -2.10 24.95 9.05
CA LEU A 6 -1.24 23.92 9.58
C LEU A 6 -1.42 22.68 8.70
N GLN A 7 -0.58 22.52 7.68
CA GLN A 7 -0.42 21.23 7.02
C GLN A 7 -0.14 20.18 8.11
N PRO A 8 -0.80 19.00 8.09
CA PRO A 8 -0.43 17.94 9.00
C PRO A 8 1.03 17.57 8.68
N ALA A 9 1.93 17.97 9.56
CA ALA A 9 3.31 17.53 9.54
C ALA A 9 3.29 16.00 9.55
N PHE A 10 3.84 15.39 8.50
CA PHE A 10 4.21 13.98 8.54
C PHE A 10 4.99 13.74 9.84
N PRO A 11 4.69 12.67 10.60
CA PRO A 11 5.47 12.38 11.80
C PRO A 11 6.95 12.27 11.41
N ALA A 12 7.80 13.09 12.05
CA ALA A 12 9.22 13.23 11.73
C ALA A 12 10.05 11.93 11.89
N PHE A 13 9.42 10.84 12.31
CA PHE A 13 10.05 9.54 12.57
C PHE A 13 10.39 8.73 11.31
N LEU A 14 9.88 9.09 10.12
CA LEU A 14 10.19 8.39 8.86
C LEU A 14 11.56 8.75 8.24
N GLN A 15 12.33 9.67 8.84
CA GLN A 15 13.51 10.26 8.19
C GLN A 15 14.82 9.45 8.30
N HIS A 16 14.86 8.31 9.00
CA HIS A 16 16.13 7.60 9.23
C HIS A 16 16.04 6.08 9.00
N GLY A 17 16.57 5.60 7.87
CA GLY A 17 16.90 4.18 7.72
C GLY A 17 17.00 3.63 6.30
N GLY A 18 17.80 4.22 5.42
CA GLY A 18 18.09 3.65 4.10
C GLY A 18 19.32 2.72 4.13
N VAL A 19 19.11 1.42 3.99
CA VAL A 19 20.14 0.47 3.49
C VAL A 19 19.58 -0.14 2.20
N PRO A 20 20.32 -0.15 1.08
CA PRO A 20 19.84 -0.71 -0.16
C PRO A 20 19.87 -2.24 -0.11
N MET A 21 18.75 -2.90 -0.43
CA MET A 21 18.77 -4.31 -0.83
C MET A 21 18.59 -4.39 -2.35
N GLU A 22 19.65 -4.78 -3.03
CA GLU A 22 19.60 -5.28 -4.39
C GLU A 22 18.84 -6.62 -4.39
N TYR A 23 17.83 -6.76 -5.26
CA TYR A 23 17.26 -8.06 -5.58
C TYR A 23 17.33 -8.33 -7.08
N VAL A 24 17.91 -9.48 -7.36
CA VAL A 24 18.12 -10.13 -8.65
C VAL A 24 16.77 -10.48 -9.29
N VAL A 25 16.54 -9.97 -10.51
CA VAL A 25 15.39 -10.35 -11.34
C VAL A 25 15.79 -11.56 -12.20
N ASN A 26 15.24 -12.73 -11.89
CA ASN A 26 15.32 -13.89 -12.78
C ASN A 26 14.26 -13.76 -13.89
N ALA A 27 14.71 -13.44 -15.10
CA ALA A 27 13.92 -13.60 -16.32
C ALA A 27 14.05 -15.05 -16.82
N SER A 28 12.93 -15.78 -16.88
CA SER A 28 12.85 -17.05 -17.61
C SER A 28 11.97 -16.86 -18.85
N SER A 29 12.60 -17.01 -20.00
CA SER A 29 12.05 -16.98 -21.35
C SER A 29 11.21 -18.22 -21.67
N THR A 30 10.19 -18.08 -22.53
CA THR A 30 9.97 -18.90 -23.76
C THR A 30 8.69 -18.47 -24.48
N GLY A 31 8.71 -18.44 -25.82
CA GLY A 31 7.51 -18.76 -26.62
C GLY A 31 7.16 -17.89 -27.82
N ALA A 32 7.86 -18.10 -28.93
CA ALA A 32 7.40 -18.17 -30.32
C ALA A 32 6.52 -17.06 -30.96
N ARG A 33 7.05 -16.57 -32.09
CA ARG A 33 6.42 -15.70 -33.09
C ARG A 33 5.80 -16.58 -34.18
N GLN A 34 4.50 -16.44 -34.46
CA GLN A 34 3.85 -17.04 -35.62
C GLN A 34 3.17 -15.92 -36.42
N VAL A 35 3.50 -15.84 -37.71
CA VAL A 35 2.91 -14.93 -38.69
C VAL A 35 1.86 -15.74 -39.45
N ASP A 36 0.62 -15.26 -39.53
CA ASP A 36 -0.42 -15.88 -40.36
C ASP A 36 -1.10 -14.83 -41.25
N HIS A 37 -1.26 -15.19 -42.52
CA HIS A 37 -1.77 -14.40 -43.62
C HIS A 37 -3.21 -14.86 -43.90
N GLY A 38 -4.23 -14.05 -43.59
CA GLY A 38 -5.59 -14.44 -43.98
C GLY A 38 -6.74 -13.54 -43.52
N ARG A 39 -7.31 -12.79 -44.49
CA ARG A 39 -8.71 -12.32 -44.61
C ARG A 39 -9.28 -11.42 -43.49
N VAL A 40 -9.29 -10.11 -43.75
CA VAL A 40 -9.96 -9.08 -42.93
C VAL A 40 -11.48 -9.19 -43.08
N ASN A 41 -12.19 -9.53 -42.01
CA ASN A 41 -13.65 -9.39 -41.89
C ASN A 41 -13.95 -8.21 -40.96
N MET A 42 -14.49 -7.13 -41.52
CA MET A 42 -14.68 -5.84 -40.86
C MET A 42 -15.94 -5.88 -39.99
N THR A 43 -15.78 -6.34 -38.74
CA THR A 43 -16.79 -6.15 -37.69
C THR A 43 -16.40 -4.90 -36.91
N LEU A 44 -17.33 -3.97 -36.72
CA LEU A 44 -17.12 -2.70 -36.02
C LEU A 44 -16.85 -2.97 -34.51
N GLN A 45 -15.65 -3.44 -34.19
CA GLN A 45 -15.18 -3.51 -32.81
C GLN A 45 -15.01 -2.07 -32.32
N LYS A 46 -15.85 -1.71 -31.36
CA LYS A 46 -15.74 -0.50 -30.55
C LYS A 46 -14.27 -0.33 -30.16
N LEU A 47 -13.61 0.70 -30.70
CA LEU A 47 -12.25 1.05 -30.35
C LEU A 47 -12.27 1.55 -28.90
N VAL A 48 -12.19 0.63 -27.95
CA VAL A 48 -11.89 0.99 -26.57
C VAL A 48 -10.44 1.41 -26.59
N ILE A 49 -10.21 2.73 -26.55
CA ILE A 49 -8.89 3.25 -26.25
C ILE A 49 -8.59 2.76 -24.84
N HIS A 50 -7.85 1.66 -24.74
CA HIS A 50 -7.22 1.23 -23.51
C HIS A 50 -6.18 2.30 -23.19
N VAL A 51 -6.61 3.33 -22.47
CA VAL A 51 -5.69 4.21 -21.76
C VAL A 51 -5.12 3.33 -20.67
N LYS A 52 -4.03 2.61 -21.03
CA LYS A 52 -2.98 2.22 -20.07
C LYS A 52 -2.93 3.36 -19.06
N ALA A 53 -3.06 3.11 -17.75
CA ALA A 53 -2.49 4.09 -16.83
C ALA A 53 -1.09 4.32 -17.38
N ASP A 54 -0.89 5.51 -17.93
CA ASP A 54 0.33 5.80 -18.65
C ASP A 54 1.44 5.48 -17.64
N ASP A 55 2.47 4.72 -18.02
CA ASP A 55 3.59 4.49 -17.12
C ASP A 55 4.10 5.84 -16.56
N ASN A 56 3.90 6.92 -17.33
CA ASN A 56 4.11 8.29 -16.88
C ASN A 56 3.13 8.75 -15.78
N LEU A 57 1.84 8.42 -15.85
CA LEU A 57 0.87 8.72 -14.80
C LEU A 57 1.22 7.97 -13.50
N ILE A 58 1.56 6.68 -13.59
CA ILE A 58 1.98 5.89 -12.41
C ILE A 58 3.22 6.53 -11.78
N LYS A 59 4.26 6.78 -12.59
CA LYS A 59 5.48 7.47 -12.13
C LYS A 59 5.15 8.83 -11.53
N LEU A 60 4.29 9.61 -12.18
CA LEU A 60 3.87 10.92 -11.72
C LEU A 60 3.22 10.84 -10.34
N GLN A 61 2.31 9.89 -10.11
CA GLN A 61 1.66 9.72 -8.81
C GLN A 61 2.66 9.30 -7.72
N CYS A 62 3.52 8.32 -7.99
CA CYS A 62 4.48 7.81 -7.00
C CYS A 62 5.71 8.70 -6.75
N ARG A 63 6.04 9.67 -7.63
CA ARG A 63 7.35 10.36 -7.60
C ARG A 63 7.70 11.08 -6.28
N ASN A 64 6.70 11.52 -5.51
CA ASN A 64 6.93 12.25 -4.25
C ASN A 64 6.80 11.36 -3.02
N SER A 65 6.55 10.05 -3.18
CA SER A 65 6.62 9.15 -2.04
C SER A 65 8.07 8.95 -1.63
N GLU A 66 8.32 8.63 -0.37
CA GLU A 66 9.66 8.28 0.12
C GLU A 66 10.22 7.03 -0.56
N THR A 67 9.34 6.12 -1.01
CA THR A 67 9.72 4.87 -1.71
C THR A 67 9.00 4.72 -3.06
N PRO A 68 9.35 5.52 -4.09
CA PRO A 68 8.66 5.50 -5.39
C PRO A 68 8.64 4.12 -6.04
N ALA A 69 9.72 3.34 -5.89
CA ALA A 69 9.82 2.00 -6.44
C ALA A 69 8.76 1.05 -5.84
N LEU A 70 8.52 1.10 -4.53
CA LEU A 70 7.54 0.26 -3.84
C LEU A 70 6.12 0.64 -4.25
N CYS A 71 5.81 1.95 -4.34
CA CYS A 71 4.55 2.45 -4.85
C CYS A 71 4.28 1.96 -6.29
N ILE A 72 5.26 2.09 -7.18
CA ILE A 72 5.16 1.63 -8.57
C ILE A 72 4.97 0.11 -8.63
N GLN A 73 5.73 -0.64 -7.83
CA GLN A 73 5.62 -2.11 -7.79
C GLN A 73 4.24 -2.56 -7.32
N CYS A 74 3.70 -1.95 -6.26
CA CYS A 74 2.34 -2.20 -5.79
C CYS A 74 1.33 -1.98 -6.92
N ILE A 75 1.41 -0.84 -7.63
CA ILE A 75 0.46 -0.53 -8.71
C ILE A 75 0.61 -1.53 -9.86
N LYS A 76 1.83 -1.81 -10.32
CA LYS A 76 2.07 -2.72 -11.44
C LYS A 76 1.69 -4.17 -11.18
N SER A 77 1.56 -4.55 -9.90
CA SER A 77 1.09 -5.88 -9.51
C SER A 77 -0.44 -6.03 -9.65
N ASP A 78 -1.18 -4.93 -9.80
CA ASP A 78 -2.62 -4.95 -10.00
C ASP A 78 -2.97 -5.08 -11.50
N PRO A 79 -3.75 -6.09 -11.91
CA PRO A 79 -4.11 -6.31 -13.31
C PRO A 79 -5.00 -5.18 -13.90
N GLY A 80 -5.67 -4.41 -13.04
CA GLY A 80 -6.46 -3.24 -13.41
C GLY A 80 -5.64 -1.96 -13.55
N ALA A 81 -4.35 -1.96 -13.18
CA ALA A 81 -3.49 -0.79 -13.30
C ALA A 81 -3.48 -0.19 -14.71
N PRO A 82 -3.45 -0.95 -15.81
CA PRO A 82 -3.52 -0.38 -17.15
C PRO A 82 -4.84 0.32 -17.49
N GLN A 83 -5.84 0.45 -16.63
CA GLN A 83 -7.01 1.30 -16.91
C GLN A 83 -7.27 2.31 -15.80
N ALA A 84 -6.34 2.41 -14.84
CA ALA A 84 -6.53 3.21 -13.65
C ALA A 84 -6.29 4.70 -13.96
N ASP A 85 -7.31 5.52 -13.68
CA ASP A 85 -7.12 6.97 -13.55
C ASP A 85 -6.43 7.31 -12.21
N LYS A 86 -6.34 8.59 -11.86
CA LYS A 86 -5.72 9.02 -10.59
C LYS A 86 -6.41 8.37 -9.37
N VAL A 87 -7.74 8.31 -9.35
CA VAL A 87 -8.53 7.72 -8.25
C VAL A 87 -8.36 6.20 -8.22
N GLY A 88 -8.29 5.57 -9.39
CA GLY A 88 -7.97 4.15 -9.55
C GLY A 88 -6.59 3.82 -9.01
N ILE A 89 -5.57 4.63 -9.32
CA ILE A 89 -4.20 4.47 -8.80
C ILE A 89 -4.19 4.57 -7.27
N ALA A 90 -4.83 5.60 -6.70
CA ALA A 90 -4.96 5.74 -5.25
C ALA A 90 -5.65 4.49 -4.65
N THR A 91 -6.75 4.04 -5.26
CA THR A 91 -7.49 2.84 -4.84
C THR A 91 -6.63 1.58 -4.86
N ILE A 92 -5.76 1.40 -5.86
CA ILE A 92 -4.83 0.27 -5.95
C ILE A 92 -3.84 0.30 -4.78
N VAL A 93 -3.24 1.45 -4.48
CA VAL A 93 -2.32 1.59 -3.34
C VAL A 93 -3.01 1.27 -2.01
N ILE A 94 -4.25 1.75 -1.81
CA ILE A 94 -5.06 1.40 -0.64
C ILE A 94 -5.35 -0.12 -0.58
N ASN A 95 -5.53 -0.78 -1.72
CA ASN A 95 -5.71 -2.23 -1.76
C ASN A 95 -4.42 -2.99 -1.42
N CYS A 96 -3.25 -2.50 -1.80
CA CYS A 96 -1.98 -3.05 -1.34
C CYS A 96 -1.86 -2.94 0.19
N LEU A 97 -2.15 -1.77 0.77
CA LEU A 97 -2.19 -1.60 2.23
C LEU A 97 -3.12 -2.61 2.90
N ARG A 98 -4.31 -2.83 2.34
CA ARG A 98 -5.24 -3.84 2.87
C ARG A 98 -4.67 -5.26 2.80
N SER A 99 -3.91 -5.58 1.75
CA SER A 99 -3.24 -6.87 1.62
C SER A 99 -2.17 -7.03 2.71
N HIS A 100 -1.29 -6.05 2.87
CA HIS A 100 -0.25 -6.06 3.89
C HIS A 100 -0.83 -6.09 5.32
N SER A 101 -1.91 -5.35 5.59
CA SER A 101 -2.65 -5.46 6.87
C SER A 101 -3.19 -6.88 7.12
N ARG A 102 -3.66 -7.60 6.10
CA ARG A 102 -4.09 -9.01 6.27
C ARG A 102 -2.91 -9.91 6.59
N THR A 103 -1.77 -9.72 5.92
CA THR A 103 -0.54 -10.45 6.20
C THR A 103 -0.09 -10.21 7.64
N LEU A 104 -0.03 -8.96 8.09
CA LEU A 104 0.31 -8.58 9.46
C LEU A 104 -0.66 -9.18 10.48
N ALA A 105 -1.97 -9.10 10.24
CA ALA A 105 -2.98 -9.74 11.09
C ALA A 105 -2.77 -11.26 11.18
N SER A 106 -2.52 -11.93 10.05
CA SER A 106 -2.29 -13.38 10.01
C SER A 106 -1.02 -13.77 10.75
N ASN A 107 0.09 -13.06 10.50
CA ASN A 107 1.38 -13.34 11.11
C ASN A 107 1.34 -13.15 12.62
N THR A 108 0.79 -12.03 13.10
CA THR A 108 0.64 -11.78 14.55
C THR A 108 -0.32 -12.76 15.22
N THR A 109 -1.39 -13.20 14.54
CA THR A 109 -2.27 -14.26 15.04
C THR A 109 -1.52 -15.59 15.20
N LYS A 110 -0.69 -15.96 14.23
CA LYS A 110 0.14 -17.18 14.29
C LYS A 110 1.17 -17.10 15.43
N LEU A 111 1.79 -15.94 15.63
CA LEU A 111 2.73 -15.72 16.73
C LEU A 111 2.02 -15.87 18.08
N ALA A 112 0.86 -15.22 18.26
CA ALA A 112 0.06 -15.37 19.46
C ALA A 112 -0.31 -16.83 19.78
N SER A 113 -0.62 -17.64 18.77
CA SER A 113 -1.02 -19.04 18.96
C SER A 113 0.10 -19.97 19.44
N ARG A 114 1.35 -19.53 19.32
CA ARG A 114 2.56 -20.30 19.67
C ARG A 114 3.32 -19.69 20.85
N GLU A 115 2.76 -18.65 21.45
CA GLU A 115 3.40 -17.89 22.51
C GLU A 115 2.92 -18.37 23.88
N ASP A 116 3.89 -18.72 24.73
CA ASP A 116 3.66 -19.22 26.07
C ASP A 116 3.53 -18.07 27.08
N ASP A 117 4.29 -16.98 26.88
CA ASP A 117 4.16 -15.80 27.73
C ASP A 117 2.82 -15.10 27.46
N GLU A 118 1.96 -15.06 28.49
CA GLU A 118 0.61 -14.53 28.36
C GLU A 118 0.57 -13.05 27.97
N LYS A 119 1.54 -12.26 28.44
CA LYS A 119 1.60 -10.82 28.15
C LYS A 119 2.03 -10.59 26.71
N LEU A 120 3.06 -11.29 26.24
CA LEU A 120 3.53 -11.23 24.86
C LEU A 120 2.48 -11.78 23.89
N ARG A 121 1.79 -12.87 24.25
CA ARG A 121 0.64 -13.39 23.51
C ARG A 121 -0.46 -12.33 23.38
N SER A 122 -0.80 -11.64 24.46
CA SER A 122 -1.81 -10.58 24.47
C SER A 122 -1.40 -9.39 23.62
N ALA A 123 -0.11 -9.05 23.57
CA ALA A 123 0.43 -8.02 22.69
C ALA A 123 0.26 -8.40 21.21
N TYR A 124 0.64 -9.63 20.82
CA TYR A 124 0.41 -10.12 19.46
C TYR A 124 -1.08 -10.12 19.07
N GLN A 125 -1.97 -10.54 19.98
CA GLN A 125 -3.42 -10.50 19.72
C GLN A 125 -3.94 -9.08 19.56
N SER A 126 -3.41 -8.12 20.32
CA SER A 126 -3.79 -6.71 20.22
C SER A 126 -3.34 -6.12 18.89
N CYS A 127 -2.10 -6.41 18.46
CA CYS A 127 -1.62 -6.06 17.12
C CYS A 127 -2.52 -6.66 16.02
N SER A 128 -2.82 -7.96 16.09
CA SER A 128 -3.70 -8.64 15.12
C SER A 128 -5.07 -7.95 15.01
N LYS A 129 -5.71 -7.66 16.16
CA LYS A 129 -6.98 -6.92 16.20
C LYS A 129 -6.84 -5.51 15.61
N GLY A 130 -5.72 -4.83 15.86
CA GLY A 130 -5.39 -3.53 15.27
C GLY A 130 -5.35 -3.58 13.75
N PHE A 131 -4.62 -4.53 13.17
CA PHE A 131 -4.55 -4.72 11.72
C PHE A 131 -5.92 -5.08 11.11
N VAL A 132 -6.74 -5.87 11.80
CA VAL A 132 -8.13 -6.13 11.36
C VAL A 132 -8.97 -4.85 11.34
N LYS A 133 -8.79 -3.94 12.31
CA LYS A 133 -9.43 -2.62 12.29
C LYS A 133 -8.89 -1.76 11.15
N ALA A 134 -7.58 -1.77 10.91
CA ALA A 134 -6.95 -1.05 9.79
C ALA A 134 -7.57 -1.44 8.44
N ILE A 135 -7.82 -2.73 8.20
CA ILE A 135 -8.52 -3.20 6.98
C ILE A 135 -9.90 -2.53 6.80
N LYS A 136 -10.66 -2.35 7.91
CA LYS A 136 -11.98 -1.71 7.86
C LYS A 136 -11.89 -0.23 7.52
N TYR A 137 -10.90 0.47 8.09
CA TYR A 137 -10.62 1.87 7.73
C TYR A 137 -10.26 1.99 6.25
N LEU A 138 -9.33 1.17 5.77
CA LEU A 138 -8.89 1.20 4.37
C LEU A 138 -10.01 0.82 3.39
N LEU A 139 -10.92 -0.09 3.76
CA LEU A 139 -12.14 -0.36 2.99
C LEU A 139 -13.00 0.90 2.85
N LYS A 140 -13.18 1.65 3.94
CA LYS A 140 -13.91 2.93 3.93
C LYS A 140 -13.20 3.98 3.08
N VAL A 141 -11.87 4.04 3.12
CA VAL A 141 -11.06 4.94 2.27
C VAL A 141 -11.38 4.73 0.79
N VAL A 142 -11.50 3.49 0.33
CA VAL A 142 -11.88 3.21 -1.08
C VAL A 142 -13.24 3.83 -1.44
N SER A 143 -14.22 3.76 -0.54
CA SER A 143 -15.52 4.42 -0.77
C SER A 143 -15.41 5.95 -0.77
N LEU A 144 -14.59 6.52 0.11
CA LEU A 144 -14.37 7.97 0.22
C LEU A 144 -13.70 8.54 -1.03
N LEU A 145 -12.69 7.83 -1.57
CA LEU A 145 -12.05 8.17 -2.84
C LEU A 145 -13.04 8.24 -4.00
N LYS A 146 -14.00 7.30 -4.06
CA LYS A 146 -15.01 7.25 -5.12
C LYS A 146 -16.00 8.41 -5.08
N ILE A 147 -16.28 8.95 -3.90
CA ILE A 147 -17.20 10.09 -3.74
C ILE A 147 -16.48 11.44 -3.68
N GLY A 148 -15.14 11.44 -3.82
CA GLY A 148 -14.31 12.65 -3.83
C GLY A 148 -14.06 13.26 -2.46
N ASP A 149 -14.26 12.53 -1.37
CA ASP A 149 -14.02 13.01 0.01
C ASP A 149 -12.57 12.69 0.43
N TYR A 150 -11.62 13.42 -0.16
CA TYR A 150 -10.18 13.15 -0.05
C TYR A 150 -9.62 13.43 1.35
N ASP A 151 -10.13 14.45 2.04
CA ASP A 151 -9.76 14.75 3.42
C ASP A 151 -10.09 13.59 4.36
N LYS A 152 -11.31 13.04 4.25
CA LYS A 152 -11.67 11.86 5.04
C LYS A 152 -10.95 10.61 4.56
N ALA A 153 -10.64 10.50 3.26
CA ALA A 153 -9.82 9.40 2.74
C ALA A 153 -8.44 9.40 3.42
N ASN A 154 -7.76 10.54 3.47
CA ASN A 154 -6.51 10.74 4.19
C ASN A 154 -6.63 10.42 5.69
N SER A 155 -7.64 10.97 6.36
CA SER A 155 -7.91 10.67 7.77
C SER A 155 -8.11 9.16 8.02
N GLY A 156 -8.73 8.47 7.06
CA GLY A 156 -8.89 7.01 7.09
C GLY A 156 -7.57 6.25 6.95
N VAL A 157 -6.67 6.68 6.05
CA VAL A 157 -5.31 6.10 5.93
C VAL A 157 -4.53 6.31 7.23
N MET A 158 -4.57 7.51 7.80
CA MET A 158 -3.93 7.82 9.09
C MET A 158 -4.48 6.96 10.22
N SER A 159 -5.80 6.78 10.27
CA SER A 159 -6.43 5.91 11.26
C SER A 159 -5.99 4.45 11.12
N ALA A 160 -5.77 3.98 9.88
CA ALA A 160 -5.23 2.65 9.62
C ALA A 160 -3.76 2.52 10.04
N LEU A 161 -2.92 3.53 9.73
CA LEU A 161 -1.50 3.58 10.09
C LEU A 161 -1.28 3.57 11.60
N LYS A 162 -2.10 4.30 12.37
CA LYS A 162 -2.00 4.34 13.83
C LYS A 162 -2.02 2.97 14.51
N TYR A 163 -2.69 1.97 13.94
CA TYR A 163 -2.70 0.62 14.50
C TYR A 163 -1.37 -0.11 14.34
N GLU A 164 -0.68 0.13 13.23
CA GLU A 164 0.65 -0.40 12.98
C GLU A 164 1.65 0.28 13.94
N LEU A 165 1.66 1.62 14.01
CA LEU A 165 2.52 2.38 14.91
C LEU A 165 2.31 2.00 16.38
N SER A 166 1.04 1.85 16.80
CA SER A 166 0.71 1.41 18.16
C SER A 166 1.20 -0.01 18.45
N CYS A 167 1.20 -0.91 17.46
CA CYS A 167 1.79 -2.23 17.60
C CYS A 167 3.30 -2.14 17.80
N GLY A 168 4.00 -1.36 16.96
CA GLY A 168 5.45 -1.14 17.09
C GLY A 168 5.83 -0.58 18.47
N ALA A 169 5.15 0.50 18.89
CA ALA A 169 5.39 1.16 20.18
C ALA A 169 5.20 0.20 21.36
N THR A 170 4.16 -0.64 21.35
CA THR A 170 3.91 -1.63 22.41
C THR A 170 5.10 -2.57 22.61
N PHE A 171 5.71 -3.02 21.52
CA PHE A 171 6.86 -3.93 21.55
C PHE A 171 8.14 -3.21 21.97
N GLU A 172 8.34 -1.97 21.52
CA GLU A 172 9.47 -1.14 21.91
C GLU A 172 9.45 -0.81 23.41
N GLU A 173 8.33 -0.32 23.93
CA GLU A 173 8.14 0.03 25.34
C GLU A 173 8.33 -1.18 26.27
N SER A 174 7.86 -2.34 25.82
CA SER A 174 7.98 -3.61 26.57
C SER A 174 9.34 -4.29 26.37
N LYS A 175 10.22 -3.73 25.53
CA LYS A 175 11.52 -4.30 25.12
C LYS A 175 11.40 -5.70 24.49
N TRP A 176 10.24 -6.03 23.95
CA TRP A 176 10.04 -7.24 23.17
C TRP A 176 10.49 -7.03 21.73
N LYS A 177 10.87 -8.14 21.07
CA LYS A 177 11.30 -8.11 19.68
C LYS A 177 10.22 -8.71 18.80
N LEU A 178 9.81 -7.94 17.80
CA LEU A 178 9.03 -8.48 16.69
C LEU A 178 9.95 -9.32 15.78
N PRO A 179 9.46 -10.45 15.23
CA PRO A 179 10.20 -11.19 14.22
C PRO A 179 10.51 -10.31 13.01
N GLY A 180 11.70 -10.50 12.40
CA GLY A 180 12.17 -9.64 11.30
C GLY A 180 11.22 -9.58 10.10
N LEU A 181 10.51 -10.67 9.79
CA LEU A 181 9.48 -10.68 8.73
C LEU A 181 8.31 -9.73 9.05
N VAL A 182 7.88 -9.66 10.31
CA VAL A 182 6.81 -8.75 10.74
C VAL A 182 7.29 -7.30 10.68
N VAL A 183 8.51 -7.04 11.14
CA VAL A 183 9.13 -5.71 11.05
C VAL A 183 9.27 -5.25 9.59
N HIS A 184 9.69 -6.13 8.70
CA HIS A 184 9.78 -5.81 7.27
C HIS A 184 8.42 -5.47 6.68
N GLU A 185 7.40 -6.28 6.98
CA GLU A 185 6.03 -6.06 6.51
C GLU A 185 5.43 -4.75 7.06
N MET A 186 5.74 -4.40 8.31
CA MET A 186 5.35 -3.13 8.94
C MET A 186 5.99 -1.94 8.20
N ARG A 187 7.28 -1.99 7.89
CA ARG A 187 7.96 -0.93 7.11
C ARG A 187 7.39 -0.76 5.71
N VAL A 188 7.07 -1.87 5.03
CA VAL A 188 6.40 -1.83 3.73
C VAL A 188 5.02 -1.17 3.86
N TYR A 189 4.28 -1.50 4.92
CA TYR A 189 2.98 -0.91 5.21
C TYR A 189 3.08 0.61 5.48
N GLU A 190 4.02 1.06 6.32
CA GLU A 190 4.29 2.48 6.58
C GLU A 190 4.62 3.24 5.28
N ALA A 191 5.54 2.69 4.49
CA ALA A 191 6.00 3.30 3.24
C ALA A 191 4.87 3.41 2.20
N LEU A 192 3.99 2.41 2.11
CA LEU A 192 2.79 2.48 1.27
C LEU A 192 1.74 3.45 1.83
N SER A 193 1.66 3.63 3.16
CA SER A 193 0.78 4.62 3.78
C SER A 193 1.25 6.03 3.45
N GLU A 194 2.56 6.29 3.51
CA GLU A 194 3.18 7.54 3.05
C GLU A 194 2.83 7.81 1.57
N ALA A 195 3.05 6.82 0.69
CA ALA A 195 2.72 6.95 -0.72
C ALA A 195 1.23 7.25 -0.93
N ALA A 196 0.34 6.59 -0.17
CA ALA A 196 -1.10 6.85 -0.24
C ALA A 196 -1.44 8.31 0.13
N PHE A 197 -0.89 8.85 1.21
CA PHE A 197 -1.08 10.25 1.58
C PHE A 197 -0.64 11.19 0.45
N ARG A 198 0.56 10.99 -0.10
CA ARG A 198 1.10 11.84 -1.17
C ARG A 198 0.28 11.81 -2.45
N ILE A 199 -0.40 10.70 -2.73
CA ILE A 199 -1.29 10.57 -3.88
C ILE A 199 -2.61 11.27 -3.60
N ILE A 200 -3.19 11.07 -2.41
CA ILE A 200 -4.49 11.61 -2.02
C ILE A 200 -4.43 13.13 -1.82
N ASP A 201 -3.33 13.68 -1.30
CA ASP A 201 -3.11 15.13 -1.12
C ASP A 201 -3.08 15.94 -2.44
N ARG A 202 -3.15 15.28 -3.60
CA ARG A 202 -3.06 15.93 -4.92
C ARG A 202 -4.40 16.05 -5.63
N PHE A 203 -5.48 15.61 -5.01
CA PHE A 203 -6.83 15.85 -5.50
C PHE A 203 -7.34 17.19 -5.00
#